data_AF-A0A813I5X0-F1
#
_entry.id   AF-A0A813I5X0-F1
#
_cell.length_a   1.000
_cell.length_b   1.000
_cell.length_c   1.000
_cell.angle_alpha   90.00
_cell.angle_beta   90.00
_cell.angle_gamma   90.00
#
_symmetry.space_group_name_H-M   'P 1'
#
loop_
_entity.id
_entity.type
_entity.pdbx_description
1 polymer ?
#
loop_
_entity_poly.entity_id
_entity_poly.type
_entity_poly.pdbx_seq_one_letter_code
_entity_poly.pdbx_strand_id
1 'polypeptide(L)'
;MTMCNSCGMSLADVPITKSENVFCAFLMGVAKANKGFSLKISLRRLTEDVLIIDDLLALTPCHFNAIPKKHYIPDWRFLLTSPKQALELLDTMEAELWVATKQFLNSEGYRGILKPGHSDEDIRKHVICSFNFPPSQFQLHIQWIVAPLTPFQHFMAEERNHFHEDRAFPMSYVRKILALNEPYNVKRDTPIEEIVKHFDQKGVVYKDEWNKFYQQSLKSTMELQNWSTDDFQYVVQDGKVHDFEVSNGQVQLNDFFADLDPKVIQDKDKVALQNYGRPYVDGKPTGTYIKAPLMAKLGEPGGFGAWPGVDLK
;
A
#
# COMPACT_ATOMS: atom_id res chain seq x y z
N MET A 1 9.20 18.69 -3.79
CA MET A 1 9.34 18.28 -2.38
C MET A 1 10.45 19.11 -1.78
N THR A 2 10.14 19.95 -0.79
CA THR A 2 11.11 20.87 -0.16
C THR A 2 11.64 20.36 1.18
N MET A 3 11.03 19.29 1.72
CA MET A 3 11.38 18.69 3.01
C MET A 3 11.46 17.17 2.87
N CYS A 4 12.42 16.54 3.55
CA CYS A 4 12.60 15.09 3.54
C CYS A 4 11.49 14.39 4.32
N ASN A 5 10.79 13.46 3.69
CA ASN A 5 9.70 12.70 4.32
C ASN A 5 10.15 11.81 5.49
N SER A 6 11.46 11.48 5.58
CA SER A 6 11.95 10.61 6.65
C SER A 6 12.46 11.36 7.88
N CYS A 7 13.05 12.55 7.69
CA CYS A 7 13.74 13.27 8.77
C CYS A 7 13.33 14.74 8.90
N GLY A 8 12.44 15.23 8.03
CA GLY A 8 11.98 16.62 8.05
C GLY A 8 13.05 17.66 7.69
N MET A 9 14.25 17.27 7.26
CA MET A 9 15.27 18.24 6.83
C MET A 9 14.92 18.88 5.49
N SER A 10 15.31 20.14 5.30
CA SER A 10 15.15 20.83 4.01
C SER A 10 15.90 20.10 2.90
N LEU A 11 15.25 19.99 1.74
CA LEU A 11 15.81 19.46 0.50
C LEU A 11 16.25 20.56 -0.47
N ALA A 12 16.17 21.83 -0.09
CA ALA A 12 16.44 22.96 -0.99
C ALA A 12 17.86 22.90 -1.60
N ASP A 13 18.84 22.49 -0.81
CA ASP A 13 20.25 22.39 -1.23
C ASP A 13 20.69 20.95 -1.58
N VAL A 14 19.75 20.00 -1.55
CA VAL A 14 20.05 18.60 -1.86
C VAL A 14 20.02 18.40 -3.38
N PRO A 15 21.12 17.93 -4.01
CA PRO A 15 21.14 17.69 -5.45
C PRO A 15 20.03 16.76 -5.89
N ILE A 16 19.40 17.07 -7.03
CA ILE A 16 18.39 16.20 -7.63
C ILE A 16 19.07 14.88 -8.01
N THR A 17 18.61 13.80 -7.38
CA THR A 17 19.02 12.44 -7.72
C THR A 17 17.91 11.71 -8.46
N LYS A 18 18.24 10.61 -9.13
CA LYS A 18 17.28 9.74 -9.80
C LYS A 18 17.18 8.44 -9.02
N SER A 19 15.96 7.99 -8.77
CA SER A 19 15.65 6.64 -8.28
C SER A 19 14.92 5.86 -9.37
N GLU A 20 15.14 4.55 -9.40
CA GLU A 20 14.41 3.65 -10.30
C GLU A 20 12.94 3.54 -9.84
N ASN A 21 12.01 3.52 -10.80
CA ASN A 21 10.62 3.20 -10.51
C ASN A 21 10.46 1.67 -10.47
N VAL A 22 10.42 1.09 -9.27
CA VAL A 22 10.40 -0.37 -9.11
C VAL A 22 9.12 -0.99 -9.66
N PHE A 23 7.99 -0.28 -9.65
CA PHE A 23 6.73 -0.78 -10.19
C PHE A 23 6.77 -0.87 -11.72
N CYS A 24 7.34 0.13 -12.39
CA CYS A 24 7.61 0.02 -13.83
C CYS A 24 8.61 -1.10 -14.14
N ALA A 25 9.66 -1.24 -13.32
CA ALA A 25 10.65 -2.30 -13.50
C ALA A 25 10.02 -3.70 -13.41
N PHE A 26 9.08 -3.90 -12.47
CA PHE A 26 8.29 -5.13 -12.36
C PHE A 26 7.45 -5.38 -13.61
N LEU A 27 6.73 -4.38 -14.10
CA LEU A 27 5.91 -4.46 -15.32
C LEU A 27 6.71 -4.75 -16.59
N MET A 28 7.99 -4.36 -16.63
CA MET A 28 8.90 -4.63 -17.74
C MET A 28 9.73 -5.91 -17.54
N GLY A 29 9.55 -6.63 -16.42
CA GLY A 29 10.29 -7.86 -16.14
C GLY A 29 11.78 -7.66 -15.90
N VAL A 30 12.20 -6.47 -15.44
CA VAL A 30 13.59 -6.19 -15.12
C VAL A 30 14.01 -7.05 -13.92
N ALA A 31 15.03 -7.88 -14.09
CA ALA A 31 15.44 -8.83 -13.06
C ALA A 31 16.29 -8.23 -11.94
N LYS A 32 17.07 -7.19 -12.25
CA LYS A 32 17.99 -6.52 -11.30
C LYS A 32 18.03 -5.01 -11.54
N ALA A 33 18.05 -4.24 -10.47
CA ALA A 33 18.36 -2.82 -10.45
C ALA A 33 19.81 -2.53 -10.88
N ASN A 34 20.15 -1.28 -11.21
CA ASN A 34 21.51 -0.89 -11.63
C ASN A 34 22.59 -1.21 -10.59
N LYS A 35 22.23 -1.26 -9.30
CA LYS A 35 23.16 -1.63 -8.20
C LYS A 35 23.15 -3.13 -7.87
N GLY A 36 22.61 -3.98 -8.75
CA GLY A 36 22.58 -5.43 -8.58
C GLY A 36 21.50 -5.95 -7.62
N PHE A 37 20.66 -5.08 -7.06
CA PHE A 37 19.53 -5.48 -6.22
C PHE A 37 18.52 -6.29 -7.03
N SER A 38 18.13 -7.47 -6.52
CA SER A 38 17.21 -8.37 -7.22
C SER A 38 15.79 -7.80 -7.20
N LEU A 39 15.18 -7.61 -8.37
CA LEU A 39 13.80 -7.17 -8.52
C LEU A 39 12.89 -8.39 -8.74
N LYS A 40 12.84 -9.26 -7.72
CA LYS A 40 11.87 -10.37 -7.70
C LYS A 40 10.57 -9.87 -7.10
N ILE A 41 9.45 -10.20 -7.74
CA ILE A 41 8.13 -9.81 -7.26
C ILE A 41 7.49 -10.88 -6.40
N SER A 42 6.81 -10.42 -5.35
CA SER A 42 5.82 -11.21 -4.65
C SER A 42 4.48 -11.12 -5.38
N LEU A 43 4.39 -11.77 -6.54
CA LEU A 43 3.20 -11.74 -7.37
C LEU A 43 2.04 -12.48 -6.69
N ARG A 44 0.92 -11.78 -6.49
CA ARG A 44 -0.33 -12.37 -5.99
C ARG A 44 -1.34 -12.60 -7.10
N ARG A 45 -1.37 -11.69 -8.08
CA ARG A 45 -2.27 -11.82 -9.21
C ARG A 45 -1.74 -11.04 -10.42
N LEU A 46 -1.93 -11.62 -11.59
CA LEU A 46 -1.60 -11.01 -12.87
C LEU A 46 -2.75 -11.25 -13.84
N THR A 47 -3.39 -10.18 -14.29
CA THR A 47 -4.37 -10.21 -15.37
C THR A 47 -3.84 -9.46 -16.59
N GLU A 48 -4.65 -9.28 -17.62
CA GLU A 48 -4.29 -8.40 -18.73
C GLU A 48 -4.13 -6.95 -18.23
N ASP A 49 -5.04 -6.51 -17.35
CA ASP A 49 -5.18 -5.12 -16.91
C ASP A 49 -4.42 -4.76 -15.64
N VAL A 50 -4.21 -5.71 -14.72
CA VAL A 50 -3.72 -5.41 -13.36
C VAL A 50 -2.57 -6.34 -12.96
N LEU A 51 -1.57 -5.75 -12.32
CA LEU A 51 -0.51 -6.43 -11.57
C LEU A 51 -0.76 -6.22 -10.08
N ILE A 52 -0.88 -7.29 -9.31
CA ILE A 52 -1.05 -7.23 -7.84
C ILE A 52 0.13 -7.95 -7.18
N ILE A 53 0.80 -7.22 -6.30
CA ILE A 53 1.95 -7.70 -5.52
C ILE A 53 1.75 -7.40 -4.03
N ASP A 54 2.43 -8.15 -3.18
CA ASP A 54 2.55 -7.75 -1.77
C ASP A 54 3.28 -6.41 -1.64
N ASP A 55 2.84 -5.58 -0.70
CA ASP A 55 3.50 -4.30 -0.41
C ASP A 55 4.85 -4.53 0.29
N LEU A 56 5.88 -3.79 -0.15
CA LEU A 56 7.25 -3.89 0.37
C LEU A 56 7.43 -3.26 1.77
N LEU A 57 6.37 -2.73 2.35
CA LEU A 57 6.21 -2.18 3.69
C LEU A 57 4.86 -2.67 4.27
N ALA A 58 4.52 -3.94 4.02
CA ALA A 58 3.33 -4.61 4.52
C ALA A 58 2.99 -4.28 5.99
N LEU A 59 1.75 -3.82 6.24
CA LEU A 59 1.25 -3.50 7.60
C LEU A 59 0.41 -4.64 8.16
N THR A 60 -0.05 -5.53 7.28
CA THR A 60 -0.79 -6.76 7.56
C THR A 60 -0.27 -7.86 6.66
N PRO A 61 -0.55 -9.14 6.94
CA PRO A 61 -0.19 -10.20 6.02
C PRO A 61 -0.85 -10.04 4.64
N CYS A 62 -2.04 -9.45 4.58
CA CYS A 62 -2.78 -9.17 3.34
C CYS A 62 -2.75 -7.66 3.03
N HIS A 63 -1.56 -7.18 2.63
CA HIS A 63 -1.32 -5.83 2.17
C HIS A 63 -0.76 -5.86 0.74
N PHE A 64 -1.51 -5.31 -0.22
CA PHE A 64 -1.14 -5.30 -1.63
C PHE A 64 -0.95 -3.90 -2.20
N ASN A 65 -0.14 -3.86 -3.27
CA ASN A 65 -0.23 -2.83 -4.30
C ASN A 65 -0.88 -3.41 -5.55
N ALA A 66 -1.98 -2.80 -6.01
CA ALA A 66 -2.50 -3.04 -7.36
C ALA A 66 -2.02 -1.95 -8.31
N ILE A 67 -1.48 -2.34 -9.45
CA ILE A 67 -0.87 -1.47 -10.45
C ILE A 67 -1.55 -1.73 -11.80
N PRO A 68 -2.02 -0.69 -12.52
CA PRO A 68 -2.55 -0.87 -13.87
C PRO A 68 -1.40 -1.19 -14.83
N LYS A 69 -1.62 -2.13 -15.74
CA LYS A 69 -0.62 -2.60 -16.70
C LYS A 69 -0.66 -1.87 -18.02
N LYS A 70 -1.86 -1.49 -18.47
CA LYS A 70 -2.06 -0.93 -19.81
C LYS A 70 -1.48 0.47 -19.96
N HIS A 71 -1.47 1.25 -18.89
CA HIS A 71 -1.13 2.67 -18.95
C HIS A 71 -0.06 3.04 -17.93
N TYR A 72 0.82 3.96 -18.34
CA TYR A 72 1.64 4.71 -17.40
C TYR A 72 0.82 5.88 -16.86
N ILE A 73 0.49 5.82 -15.57
CA ILE A 73 -0.27 6.86 -14.88
C ILE A 73 0.60 7.28 -13.69
N PRO A 74 1.14 8.50 -13.62
CA PRO A 74 2.14 8.84 -12.59
C PRO A 74 1.62 8.72 -11.15
N ASP A 75 0.40 9.17 -10.91
CA ASP A 75 -0.26 9.18 -9.60
C ASP A 75 -1.78 9.34 -9.77
N TRP A 76 -2.52 9.32 -8.67
CA TRP A 76 -3.98 9.37 -8.69
C TRP A 76 -4.54 10.66 -9.30
N ARG A 77 -3.83 11.80 -9.26
CA ARG A 77 -4.33 13.07 -9.81
C ARG A 77 -4.65 12.91 -11.29
N PHE A 78 -3.81 12.17 -12.02
CA PHE A 78 -4.01 11.91 -13.45
C PHE A 78 -5.26 11.09 -13.76
N LEU A 79 -5.92 10.45 -12.79
CA LEU A 79 -7.24 9.85 -13.00
C LEU A 79 -8.31 10.91 -13.32
N LEU A 80 -8.13 12.14 -12.84
CA LEU A 80 -9.07 13.24 -13.03
C LEU A 80 -9.16 13.71 -14.49
N THR A 81 -8.18 13.37 -15.34
CA THR A 81 -8.18 13.78 -16.75
C THR A 81 -9.23 13.01 -17.58
N SER A 82 -9.66 11.84 -17.10
CA SER A 82 -10.65 10.98 -17.77
C SER A 82 -11.53 10.26 -16.73
N PRO A 83 -12.48 10.97 -16.07
CA PRO A 83 -13.14 10.45 -14.88
C PRO A 83 -13.91 9.13 -15.07
N LYS A 84 -14.61 8.95 -16.21
CA LYS A 84 -15.34 7.69 -16.50
C LYS A 84 -14.40 6.51 -16.66
N GLN A 85 -13.37 6.67 -17.49
CA GLN A 85 -12.35 5.65 -17.72
C GLN A 85 -11.59 5.33 -16.44
N ALA A 86 -11.33 6.34 -15.61
CA ALA A 86 -10.73 6.16 -14.30
C ALA A 86 -11.62 5.32 -13.36
N LEU A 87 -12.93 5.59 -13.29
CA LEU A 87 -13.85 4.79 -12.48
C LEU A 87 -13.88 3.33 -12.93
N GLU A 88 -13.96 3.08 -14.23
CA GLU A 88 -13.91 1.72 -14.80
C GLU A 88 -12.59 1.00 -14.46
N LEU A 89 -11.47 1.73 -14.50
CA LEU A 89 -10.16 1.21 -14.10
C LEU A 89 -10.15 0.87 -12.60
N LEU A 90 -10.65 1.75 -11.73
CA LEU A 90 -10.71 1.52 -10.29
C LEU A 90 -11.62 0.34 -9.94
N ASP A 91 -12.77 0.19 -10.61
CA ASP A 91 -13.67 -0.96 -10.44
C ASP A 91 -12.98 -2.27 -10.81
N THR A 92 -12.26 -2.27 -11.94
CA THR A 92 -11.46 -3.42 -12.36
C THR A 92 -10.40 -3.76 -11.31
N MET A 93 -9.59 -2.77 -10.91
CA MET A 93 -8.52 -2.98 -9.93
C MET A 93 -9.04 -3.48 -8.58
N GLU A 94 -10.15 -2.93 -8.09
CA GLU A 94 -10.79 -3.35 -6.84
C GLU A 94 -11.33 -4.79 -6.92
N ALA A 95 -11.97 -5.16 -8.03
CA ALA A 95 -12.45 -6.52 -8.24
C ALA A 95 -11.28 -7.53 -8.23
N GLU A 96 -10.19 -7.22 -8.92
CA GLU A 96 -9.01 -8.07 -8.97
C GLU A 96 -8.28 -8.16 -7.62
N LEU A 97 -8.23 -7.05 -6.86
CA LEU A 97 -7.72 -7.01 -5.48
C LEU A 97 -8.53 -7.92 -4.56
N TRP A 98 -9.85 -7.91 -4.69
CA TRP A 98 -10.70 -8.79 -3.89
C TRP A 98 -10.47 -10.26 -4.22
N VAL A 99 -10.34 -10.61 -5.50
CA VAL A 99 -9.99 -11.99 -5.90
C VAL A 99 -8.63 -12.40 -5.33
N ALA A 100 -7.63 -11.51 -5.37
CA ALA A 100 -6.32 -11.77 -4.76
C ALA A 100 -6.39 -11.94 -3.23
N THR A 101 -7.32 -11.27 -2.57
CA THR A 101 -7.54 -11.38 -1.12
C THR A 101 -8.07 -12.76 -0.72
N LYS A 102 -8.87 -13.42 -1.58
CA LYS A 102 -9.49 -14.72 -1.26
C LYS A 102 -8.48 -15.82 -0.88
N GLN A 103 -7.26 -15.80 -1.42
CA GLN A 103 -6.24 -16.80 -1.06
C GLN A 103 -5.85 -16.73 0.43
N PHE A 104 -5.91 -15.54 1.04
CA PHE A 104 -5.65 -15.34 2.47
C PHE A 104 -6.88 -15.75 3.27
N LEU A 105 -8.07 -15.34 2.84
CA LEU A 105 -9.33 -15.69 3.49
C LEU A 105 -9.63 -17.20 3.48
N ASN A 106 -9.01 -17.97 2.58
CA ASN A 106 -9.11 -19.43 2.56
C ASN A 106 -8.02 -20.12 3.40
N SER A 107 -7.08 -19.37 3.98
CA SER A 107 -6.04 -19.90 4.87
C SER A 107 -6.52 -19.92 6.32
N GLU A 108 -6.45 -21.08 6.97
CA GLU A 108 -6.81 -21.24 8.38
C GLU A 108 -5.98 -20.32 9.28
N GLY A 109 -4.66 -20.20 9.04
CA GLY A 109 -3.80 -19.34 9.83
C GLY A 109 -4.19 -17.86 9.74
N TYR A 110 -4.53 -17.39 8.53
CA TYR A 110 -4.96 -15.99 8.34
C TYR A 110 -6.36 -15.77 8.90
N ARG A 111 -7.22 -16.79 8.83
CA ARG A 111 -8.52 -16.73 9.49
C ARG A 111 -8.42 -16.70 11.00
N GLY A 112 -7.42 -17.36 11.58
CA GLY A 112 -7.17 -17.34 13.03
C GLY A 112 -6.92 -15.95 13.60
N ILE A 113 -6.30 -15.05 12.83
CA ILE A 113 -6.03 -13.66 13.26
C ILE A 113 -7.26 -12.74 13.11
N LEU A 114 -8.36 -13.23 12.53
CA LEU A 114 -9.62 -12.52 12.40
C LEU A 114 -10.63 -13.00 13.45
N LYS A 115 -11.41 -12.10 14.05
CA LYS A 115 -12.47 -12.49 14.97
C LYS A 115 -13.47 -13.42 14.27
N PRO A 116 -13.84 -14.54 14.89
CA PRO A 116 -14.80 -15.47 14.29
C PRO A 116 -16.17 -14.81 14.08
N GLY A 117 -16.93 -15.34 13.12
CA GLY A 117 -18.30 -14.88 12.82
C GLY A 117 -18.41 -13.84 11.70
N HIS A 118 -17.31 -13.28 11.22
CA HIS A 118 -17.32 -12.38 10.06
C HIS A 118 -17.31 -13.15 8.74
N SER A 119 -18.29 -12.87 7.87
CA SER A 119 -18.26 -13.34 6.49
C SER A 119 -17.19 -12.61 5.69
N ASP A 120 -16.83 -13.14 4.51
CA ASP A 120 -15.92 -12.46 3.59
C ASP A 120 -16.41 -11.06 3.23
N GLU A 121 -17.72 -10.90 3.00
CA GLU A 121 -18.28 -9.60 2.64
C GLU A 121 -18.34 -8.64 3.83
N ASP A 122 -18.37 -9.14 5.06
CA ASP A 122 -18.16 -8.29 6.24
C ASP A 122 -16.71 -7.81 6.30
N ILE A 123 -15.75 -8.71 6.12
CA ILE A 123 -14.32 -8.35 6.08
C ILE A 123 -14.01 -7.37 4.95
N ARG A 124 -14.66 -7.51 3.79
CA ARG A 124 -14.48 -6.60 2.66
C ARG A 124 -14.77 -5.14 3.03
N LYS A 125 -15.75 -4.89 3.91
CA LYS A 125 -16.11 -3.54 4.39
C LYS A 125 -15.03 -2.91 5.27
N HIS A 126 -14.10 -3.71 5.77
CA HIS A 126 -13.00 -3.32 6.65
C HIS A 126 -11.66 -3.17 5.94
N VAL A 127 -11.66 -3.23 4.60
CA VAL A 127 -10.46 -2.96 3.81
C VAL A 127 -10.13 -1.47 3.88
N ILE A 128 -8.88 -1.18 4.22
CA ILE A 128 -8.29 0.15 4.21
C ILE A 128 -7.70 0.37 2.81
N CYS A 129 -8.31 1.26 2.03
CA CYS A 129 -7.96 1.47 0.63
C CYS A 129 -7.67 2.95 0.31
N SER A 130 -6.47 3.26 -0.18
CA SER A 130 -6.04 4.63 -0.45
C SER A 130 -4.95 4.73 -1.52
N PHE A 131 -4.68 5.97 -1.94
CA PHE A 131 -3.52 6.36 -2.74
C PHE A 131 -2.59 7.24 -1.91
N ASN A 132 -1.29 7.20 -2.19
CA ASN A 132 -0.34 8.14 -1.60
C ASN A 132 -0.04 9.30 -2.56
N PHE A 133 0.04 10.53 -2.03
CA PHE A 133 0.60 11.68 -2.72
C PHE A 133 1.62 12.43 -1.83
N PRO A 134 2.81 12.78 -2.35
CA PRO A 134 3.40 12.24 -3.56
C PRO A 134 3.55 10.71 -3.43
N PRO A 135 3.42 9.95 -4.54
CA PRO A 135 3.59 8.52 -4.48
C PRO A 135 5.06 8.17 -4.22
N SER A 136 5.32 7.01 -3.59
CA SER A 136 6.68 6.49 -3.44
C SER A 136 7.29 6.04 -4.77
N GLN A 137 6.45 5.66 -5.72
CA GLN A 137 6.79 5.23 -7.07
C GLN A 137 5.84 5.94 -8.03
N PHE A 138 6.37 6.64 -9.04
CA PHE A 138 5.56 7.38 -10.04
C PHE A 138 4.90 6.44 -11.05
N GLN A 139 4.09 5.51 -10.54
CA GLN A 139 3.20 4.64 -11.27
C GLN A 139 2.01 4.43 -10.33
N LEU A 140 0.80 4.66 -10.82
CA LEU A 140 -0.44 4.56 -10.06
C LEU A 140 -0.49 3.22 -9.37
N HIS A 141 -0.77 3.25 -8.08
CA HIS A 141 -1.00 2.04 -7.32
C HIS A 141 -2.01 2.31 -6.21
N ILE A 142 -2.88 1.33 -6.00
CA ILE A 142 -3.80 1.31 -4.86
C ILE A 142 -3.10 0.58 -3.73
N GLN A 143 -3.03 1.22 -2.55
CA GLN A 143 -2.67 0.58 -1.30
C GLN A 143 -3.92 -0.13 -0.76
N TRP A 144 -3.91 -1.46 -0.75
CA TRP A 144 -5.03 -2.31 -0.32
C TRP A 144 -4.62 -3.11 0.90
N ILE A 145 -5.13 -2.70 2.07
CA ILE A 145 -4.76 -3.28 3.36
C ILE A 145 -6.01 -3.93 3.96
N VAL A 146 -6.01 -5.25 4.07
CA VAL A 146 -7.08 -5.97 4.76
C VAL A 146 -6.76 -5.96 6.26
N ALA A 147 -7.66 -5.39 7.07
CA ALA A 147 -7.57 -5.39 8.52
C ALA A 147 -7.61 -6.84 9.10
N PRO A 148 -7.09 -7.06 10.31
CA PRO A 148 -6.51 -6.09 11.25
C PRO A 148 -5.06 -5.70 10.93
N LEU A 149 -4.66 -4.49 11.32
CA LEU A 149 -3.25 -4.13 11.51
C LEU A 149 -2.62 -5.02 12.59
N THR A 150 -1.32 -5.28 12.50
CA THR A 150 -0.60 -5.83 13.66
C THR A 150 -0.62 -4.81 14.81
N PRO A 151 -0.49 -5.22 16.09
CA PRO A 151 -0.58 -4.30 17.23
C PRO A 151 0.38 -3.10 17.11
N PHE A 152 1.62 -3.33 16.68
CA PHE A 152 2.58 -2.27 16.41
C PHE A 152 2.09 -1.29 15.34
N GLN A 153 1.57 -1.79 14.20
CA GLN A 153 1.10 -0.93 13.12
C GLN A 153 -0.21 -0.21 13.48
N HIS A 154 -1.04 -0.80 14.35
CA HIS A 154 -2.22 -0.13 14.90
C HIS A 154 -1.81 1.06 15.76
N PHE A 155 -0.88 0.85 16.72
CA PHE A 155 -0.34 1.92 17.55
C PHE A 155 0.26 3.05 16.70
N MET A 156 1.05 2.71 15.68
CA MET A 156 1.61 3.70 14.74
C MET A 156 0.52 4.47 13.97
N ALA A 157 -0.61 3.82 13.67
CA ALA A 157 -1.75 4.49 13.05
C ALA A 157 -2.47 5.44 14.03
N GLU A 158 -2.66 5.05 15.31
CA GLU A 158 -3.21 5.91 16.37
C GLU A 158 -2.35 7.17 16.59
N GLU A 159 -1.03 7.01 16.58
CA GLU A 159 -0.05 8.10 16.64
C GLU A 159 0.06 8.94 15.35
N ARG A 160 -0.86 8.72 14.39
CA ARG A 160 -0.89 9.39 13.08
C ARG A 160 0.41 9.24 12.28
N ASN A 161 1.16 8.17 12.52
CA ASN A 161 2.36 7.81 11.76
C ASN A 161 2.06 6.84 10.60
N HIS A 162 0.79 6.51 10.42
CA HIS A 162 0.23 5.98 9.18
C HIS A 162 -0.91 6.86 8.70
N PHE A 163 -1.20 6.75 7.39
CA PHE A 163 -2.35 7.37 6.78
C PHE A 163 -2.41 8.91 6.93
N HIS A 164 -1.26 9.59 6.97
CA HIS A 164 -1.20 11.04 7.22
C HIS A 164 -2.18 11.85 6.36
N GLU A 165 -2.83 12.82 7.00
CA GLU A 165 -3.57 13.90 6.32
C GLU A 165 -2.64 14.56 5.30
N ASP A 166 -3.16 14.88 4.11
CA ASP A 166 -2.45 15.42 2.95
C ASP A 166 -1.50 14.45 2.22
N ARG A 167 -1.31 13.22 2.74
CA ARG A 167 -0.57 12.17 2.04
C ARG A 167 -1.45 11.02 1.59
N ALA A 168 -2.36 10.56 2.45
CA ALA A 168 -3.29 9.49 2.14
C ALA A 168 -4.56 10.05 1.51
N PHE A 169 -4.89 9.61 0.31
CA PHE A 169 -6.10 9.96 -0.42
C PHE A 169 -7.01 8.73 -0.48
N PRO A 170 -8.06 8.65 0.35
CA PRO A 170 -8.94 7.49 0.41
C PRO A 170 -9.54 7.19 -0.96
N MET A 171 -9.66 5.91 -1.32
CA MET A 171 -10.30 5.54 -2.59
C MET A 171 -11.74 6.04 -2.67
N SER A 172 -12.45 6.12 -1.53
CA SER A 172 -13.78 6.71 -1.43
C SER A 172 -13.82 8.19 -1.85
N TYR A 173 -12.84 8.99 -1.43
CA TYR A 173 -12.69 10.39 -1.84
C TYR A 173 -12.44 10.49 -3.34
N VAL A 174 -11.47 9.73 -3.86
CA VAL A 174 -11.12 9.74 -5.29
C VAL A 174 -12.30 9.30 -6.15
N ARG A 175 -13.06 8.28 -5.74
CA ARG A 175 -14.29 7.87 -6.45
C ARG A 175 -15.36 8.96 -6.44
N LYS A 176 -15.56 9.65 -5.32
CA LYS A 176 -16.55 10.75 -5.21
C LYS A 176 -16.22 11.92 -6.14
N ILE A 177 -14.97 12.35 -6.21
CA ILE A 177 -14.57 13.43 -7.12
C ILE A 177 -14.68 12.99 -8.59
N LEU A 178 -14.29 11.75 -8.93
CA LEU A 178 -14.43 11.23 -10.29
C LEU A 178 -15.92 11.07 -10.70
N ALA A 179 -16.80 10.76 -9.74
CA ALA A 179 -18.24 10.63 -9.97
C ALA A 179 -18.92 11.96 -10.32
N LEU A 180 -18.29 13.11 -10.03
CA LEU A 180 -18.72 14.40 -10.57
C LEU A 180 -18.60 14.44 -12.11
N ASN A 181 -17.78 13.57 -12.67
CA ASN A 181 -17.55 13.42 -14.10
C ASN A 181 -17.12 14.73 -14.79
N GLU A 182 -16.30 15.51 -14.08
CA GLU A 182 -15.71 16.75 -14.57
C GLU A 182 -14.21 16.56 -14.77
N PRO A 183 -13.73 16.47 -16.03
CA PRO A 183 -12.30 16.35 -16.29
C PRO A 183 -11.51 17.52 -15.72
N TYR A 184 -10.40 17.22 -15.02
CA TYR A 184 -9.45 18.21 -14.52
C TYR A 184 -8.14 18.11 -15.29
N ASN A 185 -7.63 19.25 -15.78
CA ASN A 185 -6.38 19.29 -16.52
C ASN A 185 -5.17 19.22 -15.58
N VAL A 186 -4.75 18.00 -15.25
CA VAL A 186 -3.59 17.75 -14.39
C VAL A 186 -2.29 17.80 -15.18
N LYS A 187 -1.32 18.55 -14.66
CA LYS A 187 0.09 18.55 -15.07
C LYS A 187 0.94 17.93 -13.97
N ARG A 188 2.18 17.53 -14.30
CA ARG A 188 3.10 16.91 -13.32
C ARG A 188 3.32 17.81 -12.09
N ASP A 189 3.34 19.11 -12.30
CA ASP A 189 3.57 20.17 -11.31
C ASP A 189 2.29 20.76 -10.69
N THR A 190 1.09 20.29 -11.07
CA THR A 190 -0.18 20.76 -10.47
C THR A 190 -0.17 20.53 -8.95
N PRO A 191 -0.25 21.57 -8.11
CA PRO A 191 -0.26 21.41 -6.65
C PRO A 191 -1.47 20.58 -6.19
N ILE A 192 -1.28 19.74 -5.18
CA ILE A 192 -2.36 18.90 -4.66
C ILE A 192 -3.43 19.72 -3.95
N GLU A 193 -3.00 20.83 -3.34
CA GLU A 193 -3.83 21.78 -2.62
C GLU A 193 -4.81 22.49 -3.57
N GLU A 194 -4.42 22.70 -4.83
CA GLU A 194 -5.30 23.26 -5.87
C GLU A 194 -6.43 22.30 -6.20
N ILE A 195 -6.11 21.01 -6.37
CA ILE A 195 -7.08 19.95 -6.65
C ILE A 195 -8.04 19.79 -5.46
N VAL A 196 -7.51 19.70 -4.24
CA VAL A 196 -8.33 19.61 -3.01
C VAL A 196 -9.27 20.81 -2.92
N LYS A 197 -8.75 22.03 -3.03
CA LYS A 197 -9.57 23.25 -2.97
C LYS A 197 -10.67 23.27 -4.04
N HIS A 198 -10.36 22.83 -5.25
CA HIS A 198 -11.34 22.77 -6.35
C HIS A 198 -12.51 21.85 -6.03
N PHE A 199 -12.25 20.64 -5.51
CA PHE A 199 -13.31 19.66 -5.22
C PHE A 199 -14.02 19.91 -3.89
N ASP A 200 -13.35 20.54 -2.92
CA ASP A 200 -13.98 21.04 -1.69
C ASP A 200 -15.09 22.05 -2.05
N GLN A 201 -14.83 22.98 -2.98
CA GLN A 201 -15.83 23.95 -3.49
C GLN A 201 -17.02 23.30 -4.21
N LYS A 202 -16.87 22.05 -4.65
CA LYS A 202 -17.91 21.23 -5.28
C LYS A 202 -18.63 20.30 -4.28
N GLY A 203 -18.32 20.42 -2.99
CA GLY A 203 -18.98 19.68 -1.91
C GLY A 203 -18.38 18.31 -1.60
N VAL A 204 -17.25 17.93 -2.21
CA VAL A 204 -16.49 16.73 -1.84
C VAL A 204 -15.30 17.16 -0.99
N VAL A 205 -15.54 17.35 0.31
CA VAL A 205 -14.54 17.90 1.25
C VAL A 205 -13.50 16.85 1.62
N TYR A 206 -12.24 17.04 1.21
CA TYR A 206 -11.15 16.08 1.43
C TYR A 206 -10.98 15.76 2.92
N LYS A 207 -10.94 16.78 3.77
CA LYS A 207 -10.72 16.61 5.21
C LYS A 207 -11.79 15.74 5.88
N ASP A 208 -13.03 15.87 5.46
CA ASP A 208 -14.13 15.06 5.99
C ASP A 208 -14.00 13.60 5.55
N GLU A 209 -13.66 13.37 4.28
CA GLU A 209 -13.47 12.03 3.74
C GLU A 209 -12.22 11.35 4.32
N TRP A 210 -11.13 12.09 4.51
CA TRP A 210 -9.93 11.60 5.19
C TRP A 210 -10.22 11.24 6.65
N ASN A 211 -10.89 12.12 7.40
CA ASN A 211 -11.24 11.85 8.80
C ASN A 211 -12.11 10.59 8.92
N LYS A 212 -13.13 10.44 8.07
CA LYS A 212 -13.97 9.23 8.04
C LYS A 212 -13.14 7.98 7.74
N PHE A 213 -12.29 8.04 6.73
CA PHE A 213 -11.40 6.95 6.36
C PHE A 213 -10.44 6.55 7.49
N TYR A 214 -9.79 7.54 8.11
CA TYR A 214 -8.82 7.32 9.18
C TYR A 214 -9.50 6.67 10.40
N GLN A 215 -10.63 7.22 10.86
CA GLN A 215 -11.40 6.66 11.96
C GLN A 215 -11.93 5.25 11.65
N GLN A 216 -12.40 5.03 10.42
CA GLN A 216 -12.83 3.70 9.98
C GLN A 216 -11.66 2.71 9.92
N SER A 217 -10.44 3.14 9.61
CA SER A 217 -9.25 2.29 9.57
C SER A 217 -8.88 1.76 10.97
N LEU A 218 -8.88 2.66 11.97
CA LEU A 218 -8.66 2.28 13.37
C LEU A 218 -9.78 1.37 13.88
N LYS A 219 -11.04 1.76 13.65
CA LYS A 219 -12.21 0.95 14.04
C LYS A 219 -12.19 -0.43 13.41
N SER A 220 -11.91 -0.54 12.12
CA SER A 220 -11.87 -1.81 11.38
C SER A 220 -10.82 -2.76 11.95
N THR A 221 -9.68 -2.22 12.36
CA THR A 221 -8.64 -3.03 13.03
C THR A 221 -9.15 -3.60 14.34
N MET A 222 -9.74 -2.76 15.19
CA MET A 222 -10.28 -3.20 16.49
C MET A 222 -11.45 -4.18 16.35
N GLU A 223 -12.28 -4.00 15.33
CA GLU A 223 -13.42 -4.86 15.03
C GLU A 223 -12.95 -6.27 14.65
N LEU A 224 -12.00 -6.37 13.73
CA LEU A 224 -11.58 -7.65 13.16
C LEU A 224 -10.46 -8.37 13.92
N GLN A 225 -9.67 -7.69 14.78
CA GLN A 225 -8.50 -8.32 15.37
C GLN A 225 -8.79 -9.49 16.31
N ASN A 226 -8.06 -10.59 16.16
CA ASN A 226 -8.07 -11.72 17.08
C ASN A 226 -6.65 -12.14 17.49
N TRP A 227 -5.79 -11.14 17.68
CA TRP A 227 -4.41 -11.34 18.12
C TRP A 227 -4.35 -11.93 19.53
N SER A 228 -3.57 -13.00 19.69
CA SER A 228 -3.17 -13.58 20.97
C SER A 228 -1.78 -13.09 21.36
N THR A 229 -1.46 -13.12 22.65
CA THR A 229 -0.08 -12.92 23.12
C THR A 229 0.87 -13.95 22.53
N ASP A 230 0.38 -15.17 22.30
CA ASP A 230 1.17 -16.28 21.73
C ASP A 230 1.56 -16.04 20.26
N ASP A 231 0.94 -15.07 19.59
CA ASP A 231 1.30 -14.66 18.23
C ASP A 231 2.57 -13.79 18.21
N PHE A 232 3.05 -13.34 19.37
CA PHE A 232 4.20 -12.44 19.50
C PHE A 232 5.24 -13.01 20.47
N GLN A 233 6.51 -12.81 20.12
CA GLN A 233 7.62 -13.29 20.95
C GLN A 233 8.22 -12.18 21.83
N TYR A 234 8.21 -10.93 21.37
CA TYR A 234 8.91 -9.83 22.01
C TYR A 234 8.14 -8.51 21.89
N VAL A 235 8.46 -7.58 22.78
CA VAL A 235 8.11 -6.16 22.64
C VAL A 235 9.39 -5.36 22.44
N VAL A 236 9.37 -4.43 21.47
CA VAL A 236 10.48 -3.49 21.27
C VAL A 236 10.08 -2.13 21.83
N GLN A 237 10.82 -1.64 22.82
CA GLN A 237 10.62 -0.33 23.43
C GLN A 237 11.97 0.36 23.63
N ASP A 238 12.04 1.67 23.30
CA ASP A 238 13.25 2.50 23.46
C ASP A 238 14.52 1.89 22.84
N GLY A 239 14.36 1.20 21.69
CA GLY A 239 15.46 0.54 20.99
C GLY A 239 15.99 -0.72 21.69
N LYS A 240 15.22 -1.32 22.60
CA LYS A 240 15.56 -2.55 23.31
C LYS A 240 14.49 -3.61 23.07
N VAL A 241 14.91 -4.87 23.07
CA VAL A 241 14.05 -6.04 22.92
C VAL A 241 13.74 -6.59 24.31
N HIS A 242 12.46 -6.74 24.64
CA HIS A 242 11.99 -7.23 25.93
C HIS A 242 11.18 -8.50 25.75
N ASP A 243 11.30 -9.42 26.70
CA ASP A 243 10.24 -10.38 26.96
C ASP A 243 9.04 -9.64 27.58
N PHE A 244 7.84 -10.20 27.44
CA PHE A 244 6.64 -9.55 27.96
C PHE A 244 5.61 -10.56 28.44
N GLU A 245 4.81 -10.11 29.40
CA GLU A 245 3.56 -10.77 29.75
C GLU A 245 2.39 -9.79 29.67
N VAL A 246 1.17 -10.31 29.61
CA VAL A 246 -0.04 -9.49 29.69
C VAL A 246 -0.79 -9.83 30.97
N SER A 247 -0.89 -8.87 31.87
CA SER A 247 -1.61 -9.01 33.14
C SER A 247 -2.63 -7.89 33.26
N ASN A 248 -3.88 -8.25 33.54
CA ASN A 248 -5.03 -7.32 33.56
C ASN A 248 -5.19 -6.49 32.29
N GLY A 249 -4.87 -7.07 31.13
CA GLY A 249 -4.96 -6.40 29.82
C GLY A 249 -3.88 -5.35 29.57
N GLN A 250 -2.82 -5.33 30.38
CA GLN A 250 -1.66 -4.43 30.20
C GLN A 250 -0.40 -5.24 29.92
N VAL A 251 0.41 -4.77 28.98
CA VAL A 251 1.73 -5.32 28.69
C VAL A 251 2.67 -4.95 29.82
N GLN A 252 3.28 -5.96 30.44
CA GLN A 252 4.33 -5.81 31.43
C GLN A 252 5.64 -6.27 30.80
N LEU A 253 6.63 -5.37 30.79
CA LEU A 253 7.95 -5.67 30.26
C LEU A 253 8.76 -6.42 31.32
N ASN A 254 9.33 -7.54 30.90
CA ASN A 254 10.25 -8.33 31.70
C ASN A 254 11.71 -7.93 31.36
N ASP A 255 12.64 -8.86 31.57
CA ASP A 255 14.04 -8.69 31.22
C ASP A 255 14.23 -8.31 29.75
N PHE A 256 15.26 -7.50 29.49
CA PHE A 256 15.64 -7.12 28.14
C PHE A 256 16.80 -7.99 27.64
N PHE A 257 16.77 -8.30 26.35
CA PHE A 257 17.81 -9.09 25.68
C PHE A 257 18.86 -8.15 25.08
N ALA A 258 20.01 -8.04 25.75
CA ALA A 258 21.10 -7.15 25.34
C ALA A 258 21.78 -7.57 24.02
N ASP A 259 21.65 -8.84 23.64
CA ASP A 259 22.26 -9.45 22.47
C ASP A 259 21.36 -9.46 21.24
N LEU A 260 20.07 -9.10 21.39
CA LEU A 260 19.13 -9.00 20.28
C LEU A 260 19.09 -7.57 19.71
N ASP A 261 19.29 -7.47 18.39
CA ASP A 261 19.14 -6.22 17.65
C ASP A 261 17.67 -6.04 17.20
N PRO A 262 16.96 -4.99 17.66
CA PRO A 262 15.58 -4.72 17.25
C PRO A 262 15.40 -4.62 15.74
N LYS A 263 16.40 -4.10 15.02
CA LYS A 263 16.33 -3.97 13.56
C LYS A 263 16.29 -5.33 12.87
N VAL A 264 17.06 -6.28 13.37
CA VAL A 264 17.09 -7.65 12.84
C VAL A 264 15.74 -8.35 13.08
N ILE A 265 15.09 -8.11 14.23
CA ILE A 265 13.75 -8.63 14.51
C ILE A 265 12.73 -8.00 13.56
N GLN A 266 12.74 -6.67 13.43
CA GLN A 266 11.83 -5.96 12.54
C GLN A 266 11.99 -6.39 11.07
N ASP A 267 13.23 -6.62 10.61
CA ASP A 267 13.50 -7.12 9.26
C ASP A 267 12.94 -8.55 9.08
N LYS A 268 12.99 -9.41 10.10
CA LYS A 268 12.38 -10.75 10.06
C LYS A 268 10.85 -10.66 9.98
N ASP A 269 10.21 -9.84 10.81
CA ASP A 269 8.75 -9.65 10.80
C ASP A 269 8.28 -9.11 9.45
N LYS A 270 9.01 -8.14 8.91
CA LYS A 270 8.77 -7.59 7.58
C LYS A 270 8.81 -8.69 6.52
N VAL A 271 9.83 -9.55 6.54
CA VAL A 271 9.93 -10.68 5.59
C VAL A 271 8.78 -11.67 5.79
N ALA A 272 8.40 -11.97 7.03
CA ALA A 272 7.29 -12.88 7.33
C ALA A 272 5.95 -12.35 6.80
N LEU A 273 5.63 -11.07 7.07
CA LEU A 273 4.41 -10.42 6.59
C LEU A 273 4.35 -10.39 5.06
N GLN A 274 5.44 -9.97 4.42
CA GLN A 274 5.52 -9.87 2.95
C GLN A 274 5.41 -11.20 2.23
N ASN A 275 5.69 -12.30 2.92
CA ASN A 275 5.73 -13.62 2.32
C ASN A 275 4.72 -14.60 2.94
N TYR A 276 3.72 -14.07 3.63
CA TYR A 276 2.68 -14.89 4.24
C TYR A 276 2.00 -15.79 3.19
N GLY A 277 1.85 -17.07 3.52
CA GLY A 277 1.20 -18.06 2.66
C GLY A 277 1.95 -18.39 1.36
N ARG A 278 3.20 -17.92 1.20
CA ARG A 278 4.00 -18.23 0.01
C ARG A 278 4.76 -19.55 0.21
N PRO A 279 4.90 -20.38 -0.84
CA PRO A 279 5.81 -21.52 -0.79
C PRO A 279 7.25 -21.05 -0.60
N TYR A 280 8.06 -21.84 0.11
CA TYR A 280 9.49 -21.62 0.28
C TYR A 280 10.30 -22.64 -0.53
N VAL A 281 11.42 -22.21 -1.09
CA VAL A 281 12.43 -23.07 -1.73
C VAL A 281 13.79 -22.65 -1.17
N ASP A 282 14.54 -23.62 -0.64
CA ASP A 282 15.85 -23.42 0.01
C ASP A 282 15.82 -22.36 1.14
N GLY A 283 14.75 -22.39 1.95
CA GLY A 283 14.57 -21.47 3.09
C GLY A 283 14.26 -20.01 2.69
N LYS A 284 14.02 -19.75 1.39
CA LYS A 284 13.63 -18.43 0.89
C LYS A 284 12.21 -18.47 0.35
N PRO A 285 11.42 -17.41 0.52
CA PRO A 285 10.13 -17.35 -0.13
C PRO A 285 10.34 -17.41 -1.64
N THR A 286 9.53 -18.24 -2.31
CA THR A 286 9.53 -18.31 -3.77
C THR A 286 9.28 -16.91 -4.34
N GLY A 287 9.79 -16.60 -5.52
CA GLY A 287 9.58 -15.33 -6.20
C GLY A 287 9.39 -15.62 -7.67
N THR A 288 8.48 -14.91 -8.34
CA THR A 288 8.29 -15.10 -9.78
C THR A 288 8.73 -13.85 -10.52
N TYR A 289 8.93 -14.00 -11.82
CA TYR A 289 8.87 -12.89 -12.76
C TYR A 289 7.47 -12.85 -13.37
N ILE A 290 7.07 -11.72 -13.95
CA ILE A 290 5.85 -11.70 -14.75
C ILE A 290 6.05 -12.55 -16.01
N LYS A 291 5.04 -13.32 -16.40
CA LYS A 291 5.13 -14.26 -17.53
C LYS A 291 5.20 -13.55 -18.90
N ALA A 292 4.68 -12.33 -18.98
CA ALA A 292 4.61 -11.53 -20.21
C ALA A 292 4.94 -10.07 -19.89
N PRO A 293 6.23 -9.70 -19.86
CA PRO A 293 6.64 -8.33 -19.58
C PRO A 293 6.27 -7.35 -20.68
N LEU A 294 5.96 -6.12 -20.26
CA LEU A 294 5.84 -5.00 -21.18
C LEU A 294 7.21 -4.74 -21.83
N MET A 295 7.19 -4.41 -23.11
CA MET A 295 8.34 -3.83 -23.77
C MET A 295 8.66 -2.49 -23.12
N ALA A 296 9.95 -2.18 -22.94
CA ALA A 296 10.42 -0.88 -22.46
C ALA A 296 10.27 0.21 -23.53
N LYS A 297 9.03 0.44 -23.98
CA LYS A 297 8.65 1.45 -24.96
C LYS A 297 7.29 2.05 -24.60
N LEU A 298 7.03 3.22 -25.15
CA LEU A 298 5.73 3.88 -25.08
C LEU A 298 4.93 3.54 -26.33
N GLY A 299 3.62 3.42 -26.17
CA GLY A 299 2.70 3.10 -27.24
C GLY A 299 2.47 1.61 -27.46
N GLU A 300 1.34 1.33 -28.11
CA GLU A 300 0.93 -0.01 -28.48
C GLU A 300 1.53 -0.43 -29.83
N PRO A 301 1.69 -1.75 -30.08
CA PRO A 301 1.45 -2.87 -29.16
C PRO A 301 2.64 -3.14 -28.23
N GLY A 302 2.35 -3.57 -26.99
CA GLY A 302 3.31 -4.17 -26.06
C GLY A 302 4.05 -3.22 -25.11
N GLY A 303 3.96 -1.90 -25.30
CA GLY A 303 4.45 -0.89 -24.35
C GLY A 303 3.33 -0.33 -23.47
N PHE A 304 3.62 0.74 -22.72
CA PHE A 304 2.56 1.50 -22.05
C PHE A 304 1.70 2.27 -23.06
N GLY A 305 0.40 2.00 -23.07
CA GLY A 305 -0.58 2.82 -23.78
C GLY A 305 -0.66 4.23 -23.20
N ALA A 306 -1.14 5.17 -24.00
CA ALA A 306 -1.34 6.56 -23.58
C ALA A 306 -2.48 6.64 -22.54
N TRP A 307 -2.30 7.46 -21.51
CA TRP A 307 -3.39 7.89 -20.63
C TRP A 307 -3.72 9.36 -20.91
N PRO A 308 -4.99 9.78 -20.95
CA PRO A 308 -5.34 11.17 -21.18
C PRO A 308 -4.61 12.13 -20.22
N GLY A 309 -4.04 13.21 -20.77
CA GLY A 309 -3.30 14.21 -19.98
C GLY A 309 -1.90 13.78 -19.51
N VAL A 310 -1.44 12.55 -19.81
CA VAL A 310 -0.06 12.14 -19.54
C VAL A 310 0.79 12.39 -20.78
N ASP A 311 1.65 13.41 -20.72
CA ASP A 311 2.74 13.54 -21.68
C ASP A 311 3.86 12.57 -21.29
N LEU A 312 4.16 11.65 -22.21
CA LEU A 312 5.19 10.64 -22.05
C LEU A 312 6.54 11.08 -22.65
N LYS A 313 6.60 12.28 -23.24
CA LYS A 313 7.84 12.93 -23.69
C LYS A 313 8.56 13.67 -22.56
#